data_AF-A0A5Y2M0D6-F1
#
_entry.id   AF-A0A5Y2M0D6-F1
#
_cell.length_a   1.000
_cell.length_b   1.000
_cell.length_c   1.000
_cell.angle_alpha   90.00
_cell.angle_beta   90.00
_cell.angle_gamma   90.00
#
_symmetry.space_group_name_H-M   'P 1'
#
loop_
_entity.id
_entity.type
_entity.pdbx_description
1 polymer ?
#
loop_
_entity_poly.entity_id
_entity_poly.type
_entity_poly.pdbx_seq_one_letter_code
_entity_poly.pdbx_strand_id
1 'polypeptide(L)'
;NGSHTLTVEATDAAGNKATQKLEFTIDTMLSEPTIALDSTDDSGTKGDNLTNVNKPTFILGNIDADARYVTVEVQHGGTKETLTATKGATGIWSVIPTGTWADGSYTLTVKVEDE
;
A
#
# COMPACT_ATOMS: atom_id res chain seq x y z
N ASN A 1 -8.98 8.31 -12.04
CA ASN A 1 -8.99 9.49 -11.16
C ASN A 1 -9.13 10.73 -12.00
N GLY A 2 -9.99 11.67 -11.60
CA GLY A 2 -10.33 12.83 -12.44
C GLY A 2 -10.53 14.08 -11.61
N SER A 3 -9.99 15.20 -12.10
CA SER A 3 -10.27 16.52 -11.55
C SER A 3 -11.63 17.00 -12.07
N HIS A 4 -12.50 17.38 -11.15
CA HIS A 4 -13.83 17.89 -11.40
C HIS A 4 -13.94 19.31 -10.84
N THR A 5 -14.75 20.14 -11.50
CA THR A 5 -15.06 21.50 -11.04
C THR A 5 -16.55 21.68 -10.99
N LEU A 6 -17.10 21.83 -9.79
CA LEU A 6 -18.48 22.25 -9.57
C LEU A 6 -18.55 23.78 -9.66
N THR A 7 -19.43 24.30 -10.50
CA THR A 7 -19.70 25.74 -10.61
C THR A 7 -21.13 26.03 -10.19
N VAL A 8 -21.30 26.96 -9.25
CA VAL A 8 -22.60 27.45 -8.77
C VAL A 8 -22.78 28.89 -9.25
N GLU A 9 -23.88 29.18 -9.93
CA GLU A 9 -24.26 30.53 -10.34
C GLU A 9 -25.61 30.90 -9.69
N ALA A 10 -25.69 32.09 -9.10
CA ALA A 10 -26.92 32.70 -8.62
C ALA A 10 -27.20 33.96 -9.44
N THR A 11 -28.45 34.16 -9.84
CA THR A 11 -28.93 35.39 -10.49
C THR A 11 -30.10 35.94 -9.69
N ASP A 12 -30.06 37.21 -9.28
CA ASP A 12 -31.20 37.84 -8.61
C ASP A 12 -32.26 38.36 -9.60
N ALA A 13 -33.42 38.81 -9.09
CA ALA A 13 -34.52 39.29 -9.91
C ALA A 13 -34.19 40.58 -10.70
N ALA A 14 -33.18 41.34 -10.27
CA ALA A 14 -32.67 42.52 -10.98
C ALA A 14 -31.63 42.16 -12.07
N GLY A 15 -31.20 40.90 -12.13
CA GLY A 15 -30.23 40.39 -13.10
C GLY A 15 -28.77 40.37 -12.60
N ASN A 16 -28.51 40.64 -11.32
CA ASN A 16 -27.16 40.53 -10.77
C ASN A 16 -26.74 39.07 -10.64
N LYS A 17 -25.53 38.74 -11.10
CA LYS A 17 -24.98 37.38 -11.05
C LYS A 17 -23.87 37.25 -10.03
N ALA A 18 -23.82 36.12 -9.33
CA ALA A 18 -22.70 35.69 -8.51
C ALA A 18 -22.33 34.25 -8.86
N THR A 19 -21.03 33.96 -8.97
CA THR A 19 -20.54 32.62 -9.32
C THR A 19 -19.50 32.16 -8.32
N GLN A 20 -19.53 30.87 -7.97
CA GLN A 20 -18.52 30.22 -7.13
C GLN A 20 -18.13 28.88 -7.72
N LYS A 21 -16.87 28.48 -7.54
CA LYS A 21 -16.32 27.22 -8.04
C LYS A 21 -15.73 26.39 -6.91
N LEU A 22 -15.92 25.08 -6.96
CA LEU A 22 -15.28 24.08 -6.10
C LEU A 22 -14.57 23.07 -7.00
N GLU A 23 -13.26 22.95 -6.83
CA GLU A 23 -12.45 21.91 -7.48
C GLU A 23 -12.31 20.72 -6.53
N PHE A 24 -12.47 19.51 -7.05
CA PHE A 24 -12.33 18.27 -6.29
C PHE A 24 -11.87 17.13 -7.21
N THR A 25 -11.26 16.10 -6.64
CA THR A 25 -10.84 14.90 -7.37
C THR A 25 -11.60 13.68 -6.87
N ILE A 26 -11.94 12.78 -7.79
CA ILE A 26 -12.40 11.44 -7.43
C ILE A 26 -11.25 10.48 -7.70
N ASP A 27 -10.79 9.81 -6.65
CA ASP A 27 -9.87 8.68 -6.71
C ASP A 27 -10.62 7.41 -6.34
N THR A 28 -10.53 6.39 -7.19
CA THR A 28 -11.12 5.07 -6.91
C THR A 28 -10.20 3.95 -7.36
N MET A 29 -8.93 4.27 -7.64
CA MET A 29 -7.99 3.33 -8.24
C MET A 29 -6.93 2.98 -7.21
N LEU A 30 -6.63 1.69 -7.12
CA LEU A 30 -5.46 1.19 -6.41
C LEU A 30 -4.59 0.41 -7.39
N SER A 31 -3.29 0.67 -7.33
CA SER A 31 -2.27 -0.09 -8.03
C SER A 31 -2.09 -1.47 -7.39
N GLU A 32 -1.75 -2.48 -8.21
CA GLU A 32 -1.45 -3.82 -7.70
C GLU A 32 -0.11 -3.79 -6.93
N PRO A 33 -0.11 -4.07 -5.61
CA PRO A 33 1.11 -4.02 -4.83
C PRO A 33 2.05 -5.17 -5.19
N THR A 34 3.34 -4.95 -4.98
CA THR A 34 4.38 -5.98 -5.12
C THR A 34 5.01 -6.27 -3.77
N ILE A 35 5.52 -7.49 -3.61
CA ILE A 35 6.29 -7.93 -2.45
C ILE A 35 7.52 -8.72 -2.91
N ALA A 36 8.66 -8.43 -2.30
CA ALA A 36 9.90 -9.15 -2.54
C ALA A 36 10.65 -9.39 -1.22
N LEU A 37 11.35 -10.50 -1.13
CA LEU A 37 12.33 -10.73 -0.07
C LEU A 37 13.48 -9.74 -0.23
N ASP A 38 13.90 -9.09 0.86
CA ASP A 38 15.03 -8.17 0.80
C ASP A 38 16.29 -8.93 0.38
N SER A 39 17.03 -8.37 -0.58
CA SER A 39 18.25 -8.99 -1.12
C SER A 39 19.33 -9.26 -0.07
N THR A 40 19.30 -8.59 1.07
CA THR A 40 20.23 -8.82 2.19
C THR A 40 19.86 -10.06 3.00
N ASP A 41 18.58 -10.42 3.04
CA ASP A 41 18.07 -11.60 3.74
C ASP A 41 17.88 -12.81 2.80
N ASP A 42 17.83 -12.60 1.48
CA ASP A 42 17.82 -13.67 0.48
C ASP A 42 19.15 -14.47 0.52
N SER A 43 19.11 -15.76 0.84
CA SER A 43 20.31 -16.56 1.09
C SER A 43 20.60 -17.51 -0.07
N GLY A 44 21.88 -17.67 -0.45
CA GLY A 44 22.23 -18.50 -1.59
C GLY A 44 21.99 -17.77 -2.90
N THR A 45 20.97 -18.18 -3.68
CA THR A 45 20.72 -17.64 -5.02
C THR A 45 19.72 -16.50 -4.97
N LYS A 46 20.17 -15.27 -5.23
CA LYS A 46 19.30 -14.09 -5.19
C LYS A 46 18.13 -14.18 -6.15
N GLY A 47 16.93 -13.84 -5.66
CA GLY A 47 15.68 -13.80 -6.40
C GLY A 47 14.97 -15.15 -6.49
N ASP A 48 15.45 -16.19 -5.79
CA ASP A 48 14.75 -17.49 -5.72
C ASP A 48 13.74 -17.57 -4.56
N ASN A 49 13.66 -16.50 -3.74
CA ASN A 49 12.81 -16.37 -2.55
C ASN A 49 13.15 -17.39 -1.44
N LEU A 50 14.38 -17.88 -1.37
CA LEU A 50 14.85 -18.75 -0.29
C LEU A 50 15.74 -17.97 0.69
N THR A 51 15.55 -18.22 1.98
CA THR A 51 16.33 -17.59 3.06
C THR A 51 16.60 -18.56 4.19
N ASN A 52 17.75 -18.41 4.84
CA ASN A 52 18.07 -19.03 6.13
C ASN A 52 17.91 -18.04 7.31
N VAL A 53 17.43 -16.82 7.04
CA VAL A 53 17.10 -15.81 8.04
C VAL A 53 15.67 -16.08 8.52
N ASN A 54 15.50 -16.37 9.80
CA ASN A 54 14.20 -16.70 10.38
C ASN A 54 13.36 -15.47 10.78
N LYS A 55 13.84 -14.27 10.51
CA LYS A 55 13.11 -13.00 10.65
C LYS A 55 13.42 -12.09 9.45
N PRO A 56 13.08 -12.52 8.23
CA PRO A 56 13.48 -11.80 7.03
C PRO A 56 12.70 -10.50 6.86
N THR A 57 13.31 -9.55 6.18
CA THR A 57 12.71 -8.30 5.75
C THR A 57 12.09 -8.49 4.37
N PHE A 58 10.86 -8.02 4.19
CA PHE A 58 10.22 -7.95 2.88
C PHE A 58 10.02 -6.51 2.47
N ILE A 59 10.33 -6.20 1.21
CA ILE A 59 10.15 -4.88 0.62
C ILE A 59 8.86 -4.90 -0.20
N LEU A 60 8.03 -3.87 0.00
CA LEU A 60 6.78 -3.67 -0.72
C LEU A 60 6.95 -2.54 -1.73
N GLY A 61 6.45 -2.76 -2.93
CA GLY A 61 6.52 -1.80 -4.03
C GLY A 61 5.17 -1.58 -4.68
N ASN A 62 5.11 -0.59 -5.58
CA ASN A 62 3.88 -0.21 -6.29
C ASN A 62 2.71 0.11 -5.35
N ILE A 63 3.03 0.69 -4.18
CA ILE A 63 2.05 1.21 -3.23
C ILE A 63 1.77 2.66 -3.63
N ASP A 64 0.50 2.99 -3.85
CA ASP A 64 0.12 4.35 -4.21
C ASP A 64 0.48 5.35 -3.10
N ALA A 65 0.73 6.60 -3.50
CA ALA A 65 1.28 7.61 -2.61
C ALA A 65 0.30 8.04 -1.52
N ASP A 66 -0.99 7.95 -1.82
CA ASP A 66 -2.17 8.23 -1.00
C ASP A 66 -2.67 7.03 -0.19
N ALA A 67 -2.13 5.83 -0.42
CA ALA A 67 -2.48 4.64 0.37
C ALA A 67 -2.38 4.90 1.89
N ARG A 68 -3.47 4.60 2.61
CA ARG A 68 -3.58 4.86 4.04
C ARG A 68 -3.18 3.67 4.90
N TYR A 69 -3.54 2.45 4.49
CA TYR A 69 -3.17 1.23 5.20
C TYR A 69 -2.48 0.25 4.28
N VAL A 70 -1.34 -0.27 4.74
CA VAL A 70 -0.57 -1.31 4.05
C VAL A 70 -0.29 -2.43 5.04
N THR A 71 -0.86 -3.60 4.77
CA THR A 71 -0.70 -4.79 5.62
C THR A 71 -0.28 -6.00 4.79
N VAL A 72 0.32 -6.98 5.45
CA VAL A 72 0.69 -8.25 4.83
C VAL A 72 0.07 -9.38 5.64
N GLU A 73 -0.83 -10.13 5.00
CA GLU A 73 -1.35 -11.38 5.55
C GLU A 73 -0.35 -12.50 5.23
N VAL A 74 0.14 -13.15 6.28
CA VAL A 74 1.10 -14.26 6.21
C VAL A 74 0.35 -15.54 6.55
N GLN A 75 0.46 -16.54 5.69
CA GLN A 75 -0.11 -17.86 5.91
C GLN A 75 0.96 -18.95 5.96
N HIS A 76 0.93 -19.76 7.02
CA HIS A 76 1.83 -20.90 7.23
C HIS A 76 1.13 -22.01 8.01
N GLY A 77 1.20 -23.25 7.53
CA GLY A 77 0.65 -24.41 8.25
C GLY A 77 -0.85 -24.31 8.59
N GLY A 78 -1.61 -23.49 7.87
CA GLY A 78 -3.03 -23.19 8.15
C GLY A 78 -3.27 -22.03 9.12
N THR A 79 -2.23 -21.52 9.78
CA THR A 79 -2.29 -20.31 10.62
C THR A 79 -2.15 -19.05 9.76
N LYS A 80 -2.79 -17.96 10.20
CA LYS A 80 -2.66 -16.64 9.60
C LYS A 80 -2.16 -15.61 10.62
N GLU A 81 -1.26 -14.75 10.20
CA GLU A 81 -0.78 -13.56 10.92
C GLU A 81 -0.97 -12.34 10.01
N THR A 82 -1.32 -11.20 10.58
CA THR A 82 -1.36 -9.93 9.84
C THR A 82 -0.26 -9.02 10.37
N LEU A 83 0.64 -8.63 9.49
CA LEU A 83 1.72 -7.70 9.77
C LEU A 83 1.37 -6.31 9.22
N THR A 84 1.72 -5.27 9.97
CA THR A 84 1.60 -3.88 9.49
C THR A 84 2.90 -3.47 8.82
N ALA A 85 2.84 -3.01 7.56
CA ALA A 85 4.00 -2.50 6.88
C ALA A 85 4.36 -1.10 7.40
N THR A 86 5.65 -0.77 7.35
CA THR A 86 6.17 0.54 7.77
C THR A 86 6.78 1.25 6.56
N LYS A 87 6.45 2.53 6.37
CA LYS A 87 7.08 3.39 5.37
C LYS A 87 8.36 3.99 5.95
N GLY A 88 9.50 3.61 5.41
CA GLY A 88 10.79 4.17 5.80
C GLY A 88 10.94 5.64 5.36
N ALA A 89 11.99 6.31 5.85
CA ALA A 89 12.27 7.71 5.53
C ALA A 89 12.54 7.97 4.04
N THR A 90 12.98 6.95 3.31
CA THR A 90 13.19 6.97 1.84
C THR A 90 11.91 6.72 1.04
N GLY A 91 10.77 6.53 1.70
CA GLY A 91 9.49 6.22 1.07
C GLY A 91 9.29 4.74 0.73
N ILE A 92 10.30 3.90 0.95
CA ILE A 92 10.22 2.45 0.74
C ILE A 92 9.38 1.82 1.85
N TRP A 93 8.40 1.02 1.46
CA TRP A 93 7.61 0.23 2.40
C TRP A 93 8.29 -1.10 2.68
N SER A 94 8.32 -1.50 3.95
CA SER A 94 8.86 -2.78 4.37
C SER A 94 8.02 -3.41 5.45
N VAL A 95 8.08 -4.74 5.56
CA VAL A 95 7.49 -5.49 6.67
C VAL A 95 8.51 -6.48 7.21
N ILE A 96 8.51 -6.63 8.54
CA ILE A 96 9.37 -7.58 9.25
C ILE A 96 8.45 -8.39 10.16
N PRO A 97 8.59 -9.73 10.24
CA PRO A 97 7.85 -10.57 11.17
C PRO A 97 7.98 -10.06 12.62
N THR A 98 6.93 -10.24 13.43
CA THR A 98 6.99 -9.83 14.84
C THR A 98 7.91 -10.74 15.65
N GLY A 99 7.85 -12.04 15.39
CA GLY A 99 8.71 -13.10 15.95
C GLY A 99 9.56 -13.81 14.89
N THR A 100 10.28 -14.83 15.31
CA THR A 100 11.00 -15.73 14.39
C THR A 100 10.05 -16.76 13.80
N TRP A 101 10.19 -17.02 12.50
CA TRP A 101 9.48 -18.05 11.77
C TRP A 101 10.22 -19.39 11.80
N ALA A 102 9.45 -20.48 11.73
CA ALA A 102 10.00 -21.82 11.64
C ALA A 102 10.27 -22.17 10.17
N ASP A 103 11.01 -23.25 9.94
CA ASP A 103 11.25 -23.74 8.58
C ASP A 103 9.93 -24.12 7.90
N GLY A 104 9.82 -23.77 6.61
CA GLY A 104 8.71 -24.18 5.78
C GLY A 104 8.36 -23.16 4.71
N SER A 105 7.27 -23.42 4.01
CA SER A 105 6.73 -22.50 3.00
C SER A 105 5.76 -21.52 3.66
N TYR A 106 5.82 -20.27 3.20
CA TYR A 106 4.99 -19.16 3.64
C TYR A 106 4.37 -18.51 2.41
N THR A 107 3.08 -18.19 2.50
CA THR A 107 2.39 -17.37 1.49
C THR A 107 2.13 -16.00 2.08
N LEU A 108 2.59 -14.95 1.41
CA LEU A 108 2.40 -13.57 1.82
C LEU A 108 1.47 -12.87 0.83
N THR A 109 0.48 -12.16 1.33
CA THR A 109 -0.49 -11.38 0.53
C THR A 109 -0.51 -9.94 1.02
N VAL A 110 -0.15 -9.00 0.15
CA VAL A 110 -0.20 -7.57 0.46
C VAL A 110 -1.63 -7.07 0.30
N LYS A 111 -2.11 -6.30 1.27
CA LYS A 111 -3.37 -5.57 1.20
C LYS A 111 -3.09 -4.08 1.36
N VAL A 112 -3.64 -3.30 0.43
CA VAL A 112 -3.55 -1.84 0.41
C VAL A 112 -4.96 -1.30 0.46
N GLU A 113 -5.19 -0.31 1.31
CA GLU A 113 -6.46 0.39 1.44
C GLU A 113 -6.22 1.91 1.35
N ASP A 114 -7.03 2.57 0.53
CA ASP A 114 -7.17 4.02 0.46
C ASP A 114 -8.29 4.51 1.41
N GLU A 115 -8.48 5.83 1.55
CA GLU A 115 -9.55 6.46 2.36
C GLU A 115 -10.98 6.23 1.85
#